data_AF-A0A5C1AC10-F1
#
_entry.id   AF-A0A5C1AC10-F1
#
_cell.length_a   1.000
_cell.length_b   1.000
_cell.length_c   1.000
_cell.angle_alpha   90.00
_cell.angle_beta   90.00
_cell.angle_gamma   90.00
#
_symmetry.space_group_name_H-M   'P 1'
#
loop_
_entity.id
_entity.type
_entity.pdbx_description
1 polymer ?
#
loop_
_entity_poly.entity_id
_entity_poly.type
_entity_poly.pdbx_seq_one_letter_code
_entity_poly.pdbx_strand_id
1 'polypeptide(L)'
;MSVRCGKCGLLCVREGSDRKIREADVDTRTKGASPRDCSPPPFCSIGASDLQVEHDSHREQGTEAARFLLVINRDRECDQFLAYRPNFSPKEHLEMDHREQLRIREDERDRKQKEWQEQQEQKERERATESKNSDRRWQVKLALFSTFLAILTGIISGVAVSKFKDAFTTAPTPPTIAAPQTPPK
;
A
#
# COMPACT_ATOMS: atom_id res chain seq x y z
N MET A 1 16.89 -24.16 -0.11
CA MET A 1 18.08 -23.98 -0.99
C MET A 1 19.26 -24.65 -0.31
N SER A 2 20.06 -25.43 -1.04
CA SER A 2 21.26 -26.02 -0.45
C SER A 2 22.36 -24.96 -0.29
N VAL A 3 22.92 -24.86 0.91
CA VAL A 3 23.94 -23.87 1.29
C VAL A 3 25.12 -24.54 1.99
N ARG A 4 26.27 -23.85 2.03
CA ARG A 4 27.50 -24.32 2.69
C ARG A 4 27.90 -23.36 3.80
N CYS A 5 28.20 -23.88 4.98
CA CYS A 5 28.65 -23.07 6.12
C CYS A 5 29.94 -22.28 5.81
N GLY A 6 30.81 -22.81 4.94
CA GLY A 6 32.00 -22.13 4.46
C GLY A 6 31.72 -20.81 3.74
N LYS A 7 30.51 -20.64 3.19
CA LYS A 7 30.03 -19.39 2.55
C LYS A 7 29.13 -18.55 3.46
N CYS A 8 28.89 -18.99 4.69
CA CYS A 8 27.99 -18.33 5.63
C CYS A 8 28.74 -17.36 6.55
N GLY A 9 28.28 -16.11 6.69
CA GLY A 9 28.82 -15.10 7.61
C GLY A 9 28.59 -15.41 9.10
N LEU A 10 27.92 -16.51 9.43
CA LEU A 10 27.67 -16.95 10.80
C LEU A 10 28.63 -18.05 11.28
N LEU A 11 29.54 -18.51 10.41
CA LEU A 11 30.55 -19.50 10.74
C LEU A 11 31.60 -18.86 11.67
N CYS A 12 31.75 -19.46 12.85
CA CYS A 12 32.67 -19.00 13.88
C CYS A 12 33.66 -20.08 14.27
N VAL A 13 34.78 -19.62 14.81
CA VAL A 13 35.81 -20.43 15.46
C VAL A 13 36.10 -19.85 16.85
N ARG A 14 36.49 -20.71 17.80
CA ARG A 14 36.93 -20.24 19.11
C ARG A 14 38.45 -20.08 19.09
N GLU A 15 38.97 -18.94 19.52
CA GLU A 15 40.41 -18.73 19.67
C GLU A 15 40.90 -19.44 20.94
N GLY A 16 42.00 -20.21 20.84
CA GLY A 16 42.43 -21.19 21.83
C GLY A 16 42.43 -20.72 23.29
N SER A 17 43.42 -19.89 23.68
CA SER A 17 43.65 -19.47 25.07
C SER A 17 42.51 -18.64 25.66
N ASP A 18 41.94 -17.75 24.85
CA ASP A 18 41.01 -16.72 25.33
C ASP A 18 39.55 -17.18 25.28
N ARG A 19 39.27 -18.31 24.64
CA ARG A 19 37.92 -18.80 24.30
C ARG A 19 37.06 -17.74 23.60
N LYS A 20 37.69 -16.72 23.02
CA LYS A 20 37.01 -15.66 22.28
C LYS A 20 36.42 -16.25 21.02
N ILE A 21 35.17 -15.93 20.76
CA ILE A 21 34.48 -16.31 19.54
C ILE A 21 34.87 -15.28 18.48
N ARG A 22 35.42 -15.74 17.37
CA ARG A 22 35.68 -14.92 16.18
C ARG A 22 35.03 -15.56 14.98
N GLU A 23 34.72 -14.73 14.00
CA GLU A 23 34.34 -15.24 12.69
C GLU A 23 35.48 -16.06 12.07
N ALA A 24 35.15 -17.09 11.31
CA ALA A 24 36.13 -17.73 10.45
C ALA A 24 36.54 -16.75 9.34
N ASP A 25 37.82 -16.39 9.30
CA ASP A 25 38.37 -15.53 8.25
C ASP A 25 38.49 -16.26 6.90
N VAL A 26 38.95 -15.53 5.88
CA VAL A 26 39.12 -16.07 4.52
C VAL A 26 40.12 -17.23 4.50
N ASP A 27 41.21 -17.13 5.27
CA ASP A 27 42.24 -18.15 5.32
C ASP A 27 41.73 -19.43 5.99
N THR A 28 41.02 -19.31 7.10
CA THR A 28 40.39 -20.43 7.83
C THR A 28 39.36 -21.13 6.95
N ARG A 29 38.51 -20.37 6.24
CA ARG A 29 37.51 -20.92 5.31
C ARG A 29 38.11 -21.64 4.11
N THR A 30 39.28 -21.21 3.65
CA THR A 30 39.90 -21.74 2.42
C THR A 30 40.86 -22.88 2.72
N LYS A 31 41.68 -22.74 3.76
CA LYS A 31 42.76 -23.67 4.09
C LYS A 31 42.39 -24.65 5.20
N GLY A 32 41.32 -24.38 5.96
CA GLY A 32 41.01 -25.10 7.20
C GLY A 32 42.09 -24.91 8.28
N ALA A 33 43.05 -24.01 8.04
CA ALA A 33 44.14 -23.74 8.94
C ALA A 33 43.69 -22.65 9.91
N SER A 34 43.57 -23.01 11.18
CA SER A 34 43.50 -22.01 12.22
C SER A 34 44.87 -21.30 12.37
N PRO A 35 44.89 -20.00 12.70
CA PRO A 35 46.10 -19.35 13.19
C PRO A 35 46.56 -20.04 14.47
N ARG A 36 47.58 -20.90 14.31
CA ARG A 36 48.51 -21.61 15.24
C ARG A 36 48.05 -22.13 16.61
N ASP A 37 46.93 -21.67 17.17
CA ASP A 37 46.44 -22.03 18.49
C ASP A 37 44.90 -22.26 18.57
N CYS A 38 44.15 -22.15 17.45
CA CYS A 38 42.71 -22.42 17.46
C CYS A 38 42.43 -23.85 16.96
N SER A 39 42.57 -24.84 17.84
CA SER A 39 42.08 -26.21 17.61
C SER A 39 40.64 -26.50 18.08
N PRO A 40 39.65 -25.59 18.08
CA PRO A 40 38.27 -26.01 18.27
C PRO A 40 37.54 -26.22 16.95
N PRO A 41 36.54 -27.12 16.97
CA PRO A 41 35.67 -27.37 15.82
C PRO A 41 34.95 -26.10 15.36
N PRO A 42 34.59 -26.00 14.06
CA PRO A 42 33.73 -24.92 13.59
C PRO A 42 32.40 -24.97 14.32
N PHE A 43 31.78 -23.81 14.53
CA PHE A 43 30.41 -23.76 15.05
C PHE A 43 29.61 -22.61 14.42
N CYS A 44 28.28 -22.74 14.50
CA CYS A 44 27.36 -21.72 14.03
C CYS A 44 27.02 -20.76 15.18
N SER A 45 27.26 -19.45 15.02
CA SER A 45 26.98 -18.44 16.07
C SER A 45 25.55 -18.43 16.58
N ILE A 46 24.58 -18.81 15.74
CA ILE A 46 23.16 -18.89 16.07
C ILE A 46 22.67 -20.30 16.37
N GLY A 47 23.55 -21.31 16.28
CA GLY A 47 23.20 -22.71 16.56
C GLY A 47 22.28 -23.38 15.53
N ALA A 48 22.21 -22.88 14.29
CA ALA A 48 21.35 -23.48 13.24
C ALA A 48 21.83 -24.87 12.79
N SER A 49 23.10 -25.21 13.01
CA SER A 49 23.65 -26.54 12.75
C SER A 49 24.72 -26.86 13.79
N ASP A 50 24.71 -28.10 14.28
CA ASP A 50 25.73 -28.60 15.21
C ASP A 50 26.96 -29.10 14.44
N LEU A 51 27.78 -28.14 14.03
CA LEU A 51 29.01 -28.41 13.29
C LEU A 51 30.08 -29.09 14.16
N GLN A 52 29.96 -29.01 15.48
CA GLN A 52 30.90 -29.64 16.40
C GLN A 52 30.69 -31.16 16.43
N VAL A 53 29.46 -31.62 16.61
CA VAL A 53 29.14 -33.05 16.57
C VAL A 53 29.53 -33.65 15.22
N GLU A 54 29.28 -32.94 14.13
CA GLU A 54 29.67 -33.38 12.80
C GLU A 54 31.19 -33.46 12.64
N HIS A 55 31.92 -32.44 13.10
CA HIS A 55 33.37 -32.45 13.09
C HIS A 55 33.96 -33.63 13.88
N ASP A 56 33.42 -33.89 15.07
CA ASP A 56 33.84 -35.00 15.92
C ASP A 56 33.52 -36.36 15.30
N SER A 57 32.44 -36.47 14.51
CA SER A 57 32.11 -37.70 13.78
C SER A 57 33.12 -38.06 12.67
N HIS A 58 33.87 -37.08 12.18
CA HIS A 58 34.90 -37.26 11.15
C HIS A 58 36.31 -37.41 11.73
N ARG A 59 36.45 -37.71 13.04
CA ARG A 59 37.75 -37.75 13.72
C ARG A 59 38.79 -38.66 13.06
N GLU A 60 38.38 -39.71 12.38
CA GLU A 60 39.29 -40.65 11.70
C GLU A 60 39.73 -40.19 10.29
N GLN A 61 39.15 -39.11 9.76
CA GLN A 61 39.32 -38.68 8.38
C GLN A 61 40.37 -37.57 8.23
N GLY A 62 41.65 -37.97 8.16
CA GLY A 62 42.74 -37.08 7.73
C GLY A 62 43.18 -36.05 8.77
N THR A 63 43.70 -34.91 8.30
CA THR A 63 44.20 -33.82 9.14
C THR A 63 43.04 -32.96 9.67
N GLU A 64 43.26 -32.22 10.77
CA GLU A 64 42.25 -31.32 11.33
C GLU A 64 41.71 -30.31 10.30
N ALA A 65 42.59 -29.73 9.50
CA ALA A 65 42.22 -28.81 8.44
C ALA A 65 41.33 -29.48 7.37
N ALA A 66 41.60 -30.75 7.03
CA ALA A 66 40.77 -31.50 6.09
C ALA A 66 39.38 -31.77 6.68
N ARG A 67 39.30 -32.15 7.96
CA ARG A 67 38.02 -32.35 8.67
C ARG A 67 37.21 -31.05 8.72
N PHE A 68 37.85 -29.94 9.07
CA PHE A 68 37.23 -28.62 9.09
C PHE A 68 36.61 -28.27 7.73
N LEU A 69 37.42 -28.37 6.66
CA LEU A 69 36.97 -28.08 5.30
C LEU A 69 35.85 -29.00 4.83
N LEU A 70 35.91 -30.29 5.19
CA LEU A 70 34.86 -31.26 4.89
C LEU A 70 33.52 -30.83 5.50
N VAL A 71 33.52 -30.49 6.80
CA VAL A 71 32.31 -30.08 7.51
C VAL A 71 31.75 -28.78 6.92
N ILE A 72 32.55 -27.72 6.81
CA ILE A 72 32.01 -26.42 6.38
C ILE A 72 31.54 -26.42 4.92
N ASN A 73 32.11 -27.27 4.06
CA ASN A 73 31.76 -27.33 2.63
C ASN A 73 30.65 -28.34 2.30
N ARG A 74 30.17 -29.09 3.29
CA ARG A 74 28.99 -29.94 3.11
C ARG A 74 27.75 -29.08 2.82
N ASP A 75 26.96 -29.57 1.89
CA ASP A 75 25.70 -28.99 1.46
C ASP A 75 24.60 -29.27 2.51
N ARG A 76 23.86 -28.23 2.94
CA ARG A 76 22.83 -28.28 3.99
C ARG A 76 21.63 -27.41 3.65
N GLU A 77 20.50 -27.69 4.28
CA GLU A 77 19.35 -26.78 4.29
C GLU A 77 19.42 -25.92 5.55
N CYS A 78 19.53 -24.60 5.40
CA CYS A 78 19.59 -23.67 6.51
C CYS A 78 18.86 -22.37 6.16
N ASP A 79 17.76 -22.10 6.86
CA ASP A 79 16.93 -20.90 6.66
C ASP A 79 17.58 -19.63 7.18
N GLN A 80 18.62 -19.77 8.00
CA GLN A 80 19.36 -18.67 8.62
C GLN A 80 20.70 -18.41 7.90
N PHE A 81 20.81 -18.84 6.65
CA PHE A 81 22.02 -18.61 5.87
C PHE A 81 22.19 -17.13 5.54
N LEU A 82 23.24 -16.53 6.07
CA LEU A 82 23.68 -15.20 5.68
C LEU A 82 24.93 -15.29 4.83
N ALA A 83 24.95 -14.62 3.67
CA ALA A 83 26.12 -14.60 2.80
C ALA A 83 27.32 -13.94 3.51
N TYR A 84 28.46 -14.63 3.50
CA TYR A 84 29.72 -14.11 4.05
C TYR A 84 30.17 -12.85 3.32
N ARG A 85 30.61 -11.84 4.08
CA ARG A 85 31.16 -10.58 3.61
C ARG A 85 32.42 -10.32 4.45
N PRO A 86 33.60 -10.22 3.84
CA PRO A 86 34.83 -10.05 4.59
C PRO A 86 34.80 -8.74 5.38
N ASN A 87 35.47 -8.74 6.54
CA ASN A 87 35.58 -7.61 7.47
C ASN A 87 34.28 -7.25 8.23
N PHE A 88 33.31 -8.15 8.29
CA PHE A 88 32.10 -7.98 9.10
C PHE A 88 31.96 -9.12 10.09
N SER A 89 31.71 -8.80 11.35
CA SER A 89 31.41 -9.80 12.36
C SER A 89 30.07 -10.52 12.09
N PRO A 90 29.85 -11.72 12.67
CA PRO A 90 28.56 -12.42 12.60
C PRO A 90 27.39 -11.57 13.08
N LYS A 91 27.64 -10.71 14.07
CA LYS A 91 26.64 -9.76 14.58
C LYS A 91 26.29 -8.72 13.51
N GLU A 92 27.28 -8.12 12.85
CA GLU A 92 27.05 -7.16 11.77
C GLU A 92 26.35 -7.81 10.57
N HIS A 93 26.63 -9.08 10.29
CA HIS A 93 25.89 -9.86 9.31
C HIS A 93 24.39 -9.93 9.61
N LEU A 94 24.03 -10.24 10.86
CA LEU A 94 22.64 -10.26 11.32
C LEU A 94 22.01 -8.87 11.27
N GLU A 95 22.74 -7.84 11.69
CA GLU A 95 22.26 -6.44 11.65
C GLU A 95 22.03 -5.96 10.21
N MET A 96 22.89 -6.35 9.26
CA MET A 96 22.74 -6.04 7.84
C MET A 96 21.50 -6.71 7.25
N ASP A 97 21.30 -8.00 7.52
CA ASP A 97 20.11 -8.72 7.06
C ASP A 97 18.83 -8.11 7.64
N HIS A 98 18.84 -7.84 8.95
CA HIS A 98 17.71 -7.19 9.62
C HIS A 98 17.38 -5.82 9.01
N ARG A 99 18.41 -5.00 8.74
CA ARG A 99 18.24 -3.68 8.10
C ARG A 99 17.66 -3.81 6.70
N GLU A 100 18.09 -4.81 5.93
CA GLU A 100 17.55 -5.06 4.58
C GLU A 100 16.08 -5.49 4.65
N GLN A 101 15.73 -6.37 5.58
CA GLN A 101 14.33 -6.76 5.80
C GLN A 101 13.46 -5.55 6.20
N LEU A 102 13.97 -4.63 7.00
CA LEU A 102 13.24 -3.41 7.36
C LEU A 102 13.01 -2.51 6.14
N ARG A 103 14.02 -2.33 5.27
CA ARG A 103 13.88 -1.58 4.02
C ARG A 103 12.83 -2.17 3.09
N ILE A 104 12.85 -3.49 2.88
CA ILE A 104 11.86 -4.16 2.04
C ILE A 104 10.43 -3.95 2.58
N ARG A 105 10.25 -3.99 3.91
CA ARG A 105 8.94 -3.73 4.53
C ARG A 105 8.52 -2.26 4.42
N GLU A 106 9.46 -1.32 4.49
CA GLU A 106 9.21 0.11 4.24
C GLU A 106 8.76 0.33 2.80
N ASP A 107 9.50 -0.19 1.83
CA ASP A 107 9.16 -0.07 0.41
C ASP A 107 7.79 -0.70 0.09
N GLU A 108 7.46 -1.84 0.69
CA GLU A 108 6.15 -2.48 0.52
C GLU A 108 5.02 -1.63 1.11
N ARG A 109 5.23 -1.01 2.28
CA ARG A 109 4.26 -0.09 2.88
C ARG A 109 4.04 1.14 2.00
N ASP A 110 5.11 1.73 1.51
CA ASP A 110 5.05 2.91 0.63
C ASP A 110 4.32 2.58 -0.68
N ARG A 111 4.56 1.40 -1.26
CA ARG A 111 3.86 0.94 -2.45
C ARG A 111 2.36 0.77 -2.19
N LYS A 112 1.98 0.09 -1.10
CA LYS A 112 0.57 -0.08 -0.70
C LYS A 112 -0.10 1.26 -0.41
N GLN A 113 0.61 2.20 0.19
CA GLN A 113 0.10 3.54 0.46
C GLN A 113 -0.17 4.31 -0.84
N LYS A 114 0.74 4.25 -1.82
CA LYS A 114 0.53 4.85 -3.15
C LYS A 114 -0.65 4.22 -3.88
N GLU A 115 -0.72 2.89 -3.92
CA GLU A 115 -1.85 2.16 -4.53
C GLU A 115 -3.18 2.54 -3.87
N TRP A 116 -3.20 2.68 -2.54
CA TRP A 116 -4.39 3.12 -1.82
C TRP A 116 -4.78 4.56 -2.17
N GLN A 117 -3.81 5.48 -2.25
CA GLN A 117 -4.05 6.87 -2.65
C GLN A 117 -4.62 6.97 -4.06
N GLU A 118 -4.04 6.24 -5.02
CA GLU A 118 -4.53 6.18 -6.40
C GLU A 118 -5.97 5.64 -6.47
N GLN A 119 -6.29 4.61 -5.69
CA GLN A 119 -7.65 4.08 -5.61
C GLN A 119 -8.64 5.09 -5.00
N GLN A 120 -8.22 5.87 -4.00
CA GLN A 120 -9.06 6.94 -3.45
C GLN A 120 -9.32 8.03 -4.48
N GLU A 121 -8.27 8.49 -5.18
CA GLU A 121 -8.40 9.51 -6.21
C GLU A 121 -9.33 9.04 -7.35
N GLN A 122 -9.21 7.79 -7.78
CA GLN A 122 -10.11 7.21 -8.79
C GLN A 122 -11.57 7.20 -8.30
N LYS A 123 -11.82 6.75 -7.07
CA LYS A 123 -13.18 6.77 -6.48
C LYS A 123 -13.73 8.18 -6.36
N GLU A 124 -12.90 9.17 -6.01
CA GLU A 124 -13.31 10.57 -5.96
C GLU A 124 -13.66 11.12 -7.34
N ARG A 125 -12.84 10.80 -8.36
CA ARG A 125 -13.13 11.15 -9.76
C ARG A 125 -14.44 10.52 -10.24
N GLU A 126 -14.67 9.25 -9.95
CA GLU A 126 -15.92 8.55 -10.28
C GLU A 126 -17.12 9.24 -9.63
N ARG A 127 -17.08 9.48 -8.32
CA ARG A 127 -18.15 10.20 -7.60
C ARG A 127 -18.38 11.60 -8.17
N ALA A 128 -17.32 12.32 -8.54
CA ALA A 128 -17.44 13.63 -9.15
C ALA A 128 -18.12 13.56 -10.52
N THR A 129 -17.82 12.55 -11.34
CA THR A 129 -18.51 12.34 -12.63
C THR A 129 -19.97 11.92 -12.45
N GLU A 130 -20.26 11.06 -11.46
CA GLU A 130 -21.61 10.63 -11.13
C GLU A 130 -22.47 11.81 -10.64
N SER A 131 -21.90 12.66 -9.77
CA SER A 131 -22.56 13.86 -9.27
C SER A 131 -22.91 14.82 -10.41
N LYS A 132 -21.96 15.11 -11.31
CA LYS A 132 -22.21 15.95 -12.50
C LYS A 132 -23.31 15.38 -13.39
N ASN A 133 -23.35 14.07 -13.58
CA ASN A 133 -24.37 13.41 -14.38
C ASN A 133 -25.75 13.45 -13.70
N SER A 134 -25.79 13.28 -12.38
CA SER A 134 -27.01 13.40 -11.58
C SER A 134 -27.56 14.83 -11.59
N ASP A 135 -26.70 15.83 -11.39
CA ASP A 135 -27.06 17.24 -11.43
C ASP A 135 -27.62 17.63 -12.80
N ARG A 136 -26.99 17.18 -13.89
CA ARG A 136 -27.50 17.39 -15.26
C ARG A 136 -28.88 16.78 -15.45
N ARG A 137 -29.12 15.56 -14.94
CA ARG A 137 -30.44 14.92 -14.98
C ARG A 137 -31.48 15.70 -14.19
N TRP A 138 -31.11 16.21 -13.01
CA TRP A 138 -31.97 17.05 -12.18
C TRP A 138 -32.32 18.38 -12.84
N GLN A 139 -31.33 19.06 -13.42
CA GLN A 139 -31.54 20.30 -14.17
C GLN A 139 -32.48 20.10 -15.35
N VAL A 140 -32.32 19.00 -16.12
CA VAL A 140 -33.23 18.66 -17.22
C VAL A 140 -34.65 18.41 -16.70
N LYS A 141 -34.82 17.67 -15.61
CA LYS A 141 -36.15 17.44 -15.00
C LYS A 141 -36.80 18.73 -14.51
N LEU A 142 -36.04 19.61 -13.85
CA LEU A 142 -36.51 20.92 -13.39
C LEU A 142 -36.92 21.82 -14.57
N ALA A 143 -36.16 21.83 -15.65
CA ALA A 143 -36.48 22.60 -16.86
C ALA A 143 -37.76 22.11 -17.56
N LEU A 144 -37.97 20.80 -17.62
CA LEU A 144 -39.22 20.23 -18.15
C LEU A 144 -40.41 20.56 -17.24
N PHE A 145 -40.23 20.46 -15.92
CA PHE A 145 -41.28 20.77 -14.95
C PHE A 145 -41.67 22.26 -14.96
N SER A 146 -40.70 23.17 -15.05
CA SER A 146 -40.97 24.61 -15.12
C SER A 146 -41.70 24.98 -16.42
N THR A 147 -41.31 24.37 -17.55
CA THR A 147 -42.00 24.55 -18.84
C THR A 147 -43.45 24.06 -18.76
N PHE A 148 -43.68 22.91 -18.13
CA PHE A 148 -45.02 22.37 -17.90
C PHE A 148 -45.89 23.32 -17.04
N LEU A 149 -45.34 23.86 -15.95
CA LEU A 149 -46.03 24.85 -15.11
C LEU A 149 -46.33 26.16 -15.86
N ALA A 150 -45.42 26.63 -16.72
CA ALA A 150 -45.64 27.82 -17.55
C ALA A 150 -46.81 27.63 -18.53
N ILE A 151 -46.93 26.44 -19.14
CA ILE A 151 -48.05 26.10 -20.02
C ILE A 151 -49.37 26.07 -19.22
N LEU A 152 -49.40 25.41 -18.06
CA LEU A 152 -50.60 25.34 -17.21
C LEU A 152 -51.06 26.73 -16.74
N THR A 153 -50.12 27.56 -16.27
CA THR A 153 -50.42 28.94 -15.83
C THR A 153 -50.91 29.81 -16.98
N GLY A 154 -50.36 29.64 -18.19
CA GLY A 154 -50.84 30.30 -19.41
C GLY A 154 -52.29 29.95 -19.75
N ILE A 155 -52.66 28.66 -19.65
CA ILE A 155 -54.05 28.19 -19.89
C ILE A 155 -55.00 28.79 -18.86
N ILE A 156 -54.66 28.70 -17.56
CA ILE A 156 -55.51 29.22 -16.47
C ILE A 156 -55.71 30.73 -16.63
N SER A 157 -54.63 31.47 -16.90
CA SER A 157 -54.68 32.93 -17.10
C SER A 157 -55.52 33.30 -18.32
N GLY A 158 -55.41 32.56 -19.43
CA GLY A 158 -56.23 32.78 -20.62
C GLY A 158 -57.73 32.60 -20.35
N VAL A 159 -58.11 31.57 -19.60
CA VAL A 159 -59.51 31.34 -19.20
C VAL A 159 -60.02 32.46 -18.27
N ALA A 160 -59.20 32.88 -17.31
CA ALA A 160 -59.57 33.97 -16.39
C ALA A 160 -59.75 35.31 -17.10
N VAL A 161 -58.86 35.66 -18.04
CA VAL A 161 -58.98 36.89 -18.85
C VAL A 161 -60.22 36.83 -19.74
N SER A 162 -60.55 35.68 -20.34
CA SER A 162 -61.80 35.54 -21.12
C SER A 162 -63.02 35.85 -20.26
N LYS A 163 -63.10 35.28 -19.05
CA LYS A 163 -64.22 35.55 -18.13
C LYS A 163 -64.25 37.01 -17.64
N PHE A 164 -63.09 37.65 -17.46
CA PHE A 164 -63.03 39.05 -17.04
C PHE A 164 -63.43 40.01 -18.17
N LYS A 165 -63.13 39.68 -19.43
CA LYS A 165 -63.56 40.45 -20.60
C LYS A 165 -65.08 40.44 -20.76
N ASP A 166 -65.70 39.28 -20.52
CA ASP A 166 -67.17 39.17 -20.52
C ASP A 166 -67.81 40.03 -19.42
N ALA A 167 -67.20 40.07 -18.23
CA ALA A 167 -67.68 40.90 -17.12
C ALA A 167 -67.55 42.41 -17.37
N PHE A 168 -66.50 42.86 -18.08
CA PHE A 168 -66.28 44.29 -18.35
C PHE A 168 -67.16 44.86 -19.48
N THR A 169 -67.73 43.99 -20.33
CA THR A 169 -68.64 44.41 -21.40
C THR A 169 -70.05 44.71 -20.88
N THR A 170 -70.32 44.43 -19.60
CA THR A 170 -71.56 44.83 -18.91
C THR A 170 -71.34 46.11 -18.10
N ALA A 171 -70.81 47.16 -18.74
CA ALA A 171 -70.83 48.48 -18.13
C ALA A 171 -72.29 48.95 -18.06
N PRO A 172 -72.83 49.28 -16.87
CA PRO A 172 -74.17 49.82 -16.75
C PRO A 172 -74.25 51.14 -17.53
N THR A 173 -75.30 51.24 -18.35
CA THR A 173 -75.60 52.42 -19.16
C THR A 173 -75.65 53.66 -18.25
N PRO A 174 -74.98 54.77 -18.59
CA PRO A 174 -75.12 55.99 -17.80
C PRO A 174 -76.60 56.41 -17.81
N PRO A 175 -77.16 56.84 -16.66
CA PRO A 175 -78.56 57.22 -16.58
C PRO A 175 -78.83 58.41 -17.51
N THR A 176 -79.83 58.24 -18.38
CA THR A 176 -80.38 59.28 -19.25
C THR A 176 -80.89 60.44 -18.40
N ILE A 177 -80.19 61.58 -18.46
CA ILE A 177 -80.64 62.84 -17.85
C ILE A 177 -81.83 63.34 -18.68
N ALA A 178 -83.02 63.36 -18.07
CA ALA A 178 -84.26 63.80 -18.69
C ALA A 178 -84.19 65.29 -19.07
N ALA A 179 -84.65 65.61 -20.28
CA ALA A 179 -84.75 66.97 -20.79
C ALA A 179 -85.83 67.78 -20.04
N PRO A 180 -85.61 69.08 -19.78
CA PRO A 180 -86.54 69.95 -19.07
C PRO A 180 -87.82 70.23 -19.88
N GLN A 181 -88.98 70.05 -19.25
CA GLN A 181 -90.28 70.43 -19.81
C GLN A 181 -90.46 71.95 -19.74
N THR A 182 -90.81 72.56 -20.87
CA THR A 182 -91.24 73.97 -20.96
C THR A 182 -92.72 74.11 -20.58
N PRO A 183 -93.10 75.10 -19.75
CA PRO A 183 -94.50 75.34 -19.39
C PRO A 183 -95.28 76.06 -20.51
N PRO A 184 -96.59 75.77 -20.66
CA PRO A 184 -97.46 76.45 -21.60
C PRO A 184 -97.82 77.87 -21.13
N LYS A 185 -98.03 78.78 -22.09
CA LYS A 185 -98.62 80.10 -21.89
C LYS A 185 -100.12 80.07 -22.11
#